data_AF-A0A7W1ZC43-F1
#
_entry.id   AF-A0A7W1ZC43-F1
#
_cell.length_a   1.000
_cell.length_b   1.000
_cell.length_c   1.000
_cell.angle_alpha   90.00
_cell.angle_beta   90.00
_cell.angle_gamma   90.00
#
_symmetry.space_group_name_H-M   'P 1'
#
loop_
_entity.id
_entity.type
_entity.pdbx_description
1 polymer ?
#
loop_
_entity_poly.entity_id
_entity_poly.type
_entity_poly.pdbx_seq_one_letter_code
_entity_poly.pdbx_strand_id
1 'polypeptide(L)'
;MKGINTENKKPKYSEMLMQLVEQFDEQLPETLSFEDTLEVGIEAWNLANNKSNLGEDLYKKELKAHKYNDVIEKMVVNKLEHFAEYNNIIVDFSTENDILQVKSQTLEDHFNSLLSRMINVKPTKK
;
A
#
# COMPACT_ATOMS: atom_id res chain seq x y z
N MET A 1 3.86 -27.78 31.15
CA MET A 1 3.14 -26.49 31.04
C MET A 1 3.44 -25.93 29.67
N LYS A 2 2.41 -25.75 28.82
CA LYS A 2 2.58 -25.20 27.46
C LYS A 2 3.02 -23.74 27.58
N GLY A 3 4.19 -23.42 27.03
CA GLY A 3 4.65 -22.05 26.88
C GLY A 3 3.66 -21.29 26.00
N ILE A 4 3.20 -20.14 26.48
CA ILE A 4 2.35 -19.24 25.73
C ILE A 4 3.25 -18.59 24.67
N ASN A 5 3.13 -19.01 23.41
CA ASN A 5 3.71 -18.29 22.27
C ASN A 5 2.96 -16.96 22.13
N THR A 6 3.50 -15.90 22.72
CA THR A 6 3.13 -14.52 22.38
C THR A 6 3.88 -14.12 21.10
N GLU A 7 3.56 -14.74 19.97
CA GLU A 7 4.13 -14.36 18.67
C GLU A 7 3.16 -13.38 17.98
N ASN A 8 3.61 -12.12 17.88
CA ASN A 8 3.09 -11.00 17.06
C ASN A 8 1.63 -10.58 17.27
N LYS A 9 1.39 -9.76 18.30
CA LYS A 9 0.11 -9.08 18.58
C LYS A 9 -0.17 -7.83 17.72
N LYS A 10 0.67 -7.49 16.73
CA LYS A 10 0.41 -6.36 15.83
C LYS A 10 -0.38 -6.85 14.61
N PRO A 11 -1.44 -6.12 14.19
CA PRO A 11 -2.21 -6.48 13.00
C PRO A 11 -1.30 -6.54 11.76
N LYS A 12 -1.57 -7.50 10.87
CA LYS A 12 -0.81 -7.68 9.63
C LYS A 12 -1.16 -6.59 8.62
N TYR A 13 -0.24 -6.24 7.72
CA TYR A 13 -0.52 -5.29 6.64
C TYR A 13 -1.72 -5.71 5.78
N SER A 14 -1.95 -7.01 5.59
CA SER A 14 -3.14 -7.51 4.89
C SER A 14 -4.44 -7.18 5.65
N GLU A 15 -4.47 -7.34 6.97
CA GLU A 15 -5.64 -7.03 7.80
C GLU A 15 -5.93 -5.53 7.80
N MET A 16 -4.90 -4.69 7.93
CA MET A 16 -5.08 -3.23 7.92
C MET A 16 -5.48 -2.71 6.53
N LEU A 17 -4.91 -3.28 5.46
CA LEU A 17 -5.32 -2.95 4.10
C LEU A 17 -6.79 -3.31 3.86
N MET A 18 -7.22 -4.49 4.32
CA MET A 18 -8.63 -4.88 4.23
C MET A 18 -9.54 -3.92 5.00
N GLN A 19 -9.18 -3.57 6.25
CA GLN A 19 -9.96 -2.60 7.03
C GLN A 19 -10.08 -1.24 6.33
N LEU A 20 -8.98 -0.77 5.73
CA LEU A 20 -8.99 0.47 4.96
C LEU A 20 -9.91 0.35 3.74
N VAL A 21 -9.78 -0.73 2.96
CA VAL A 21 -10.56 -0.92 1.73
C VAL A 21 -12.06 -1.07 2.04
N GLU A 22 -12.43 -1.93 2.99
CA GLU A 22 -13.81 -2.18 3.38
C GLU A 22 -14.55 -0.91 3.81
N GLN A 23 -13.85 0.03 4.46
CA GLN A 23 -14.45 1.30 4.88
C GLN A 23 -14.89 2.20 3.72
N PHE A 24 -14.32 2.02 2.53
CA PHE A 24 -14.54 2.89 1.37
C PHE A 24 -15.05 2.14 0.13
N ASP A 25 -15.34 0.84 0.24
CA ASP A 25 -15.76 -0.02 -0.88
C ASP A 25 -17.03 0.54 -1.58
N GLU A 26 -18.02 0.96 -0.81
CA GLU A 26 -19.26 1.58 -1.33
C GLU A 26 -19.05 2.93 -2.05
N GLN A 27 -17.89 3.57 -1.88
CA GLN A 27 -17.53 4.83 -2.56
C GLN A 27 -16.77 4.58 -3.87
N LEU A 28 -16.39 3.34 -4.14
CA LEU A 28 -15.76 2.92 -5.38
C LEU A 28 -16.81 2.34 -6.35
N PRO A 29 -16.54 2.33 -7.66
CA PRO A 29 -17.47 1.74 -8.62
C PRO A 29 -17.69 0.25 -8.35
N GLU A 30 -18.94 -0.19 -8.29
CA GLU A 30 -19.32 -1.61 -8.13
C GLU A 30 -18.76 -2.53 -9.24
N THR A 31 -18.32 -1.95 -10.35
CA THR A 31 -17.69 -2.68 -11.46
C THR A 31 -16.23 -3.07 -11.19
N LEU A 32 -15.60 -2.53 -10.14
CA LEU A 32 -14.25 -2.91 -9.78
C LEU A 32 -14.21 -4.35 -9.27
N SER A 33 -13.21 -5.10 -9.71
CA SER A 33 -12.92 -6.39 -9.08
C SER A 33 -12.33 -6.16 -7.69
N PHE A 34 -12.37 -7.20 -6.85
CA PHE A 34 -11.71 -7.17 -5.55
C PHE A 34 -10.21 -6.82 -5.65
N GLU A 35 -9.52 -7.33 -6.68
CA GLU A 35 -8.12 -7.00 -6.93
C GLU A 35 -7.94 -5.52 -7.27
N ASP A 36 -8.78 -4.96 -8.13
CA ASP A 36 -8.73 -3.52 -8.45
C ASP A 36 -8.99 -2.67 -7.21
N THR A 37 -9.92 -3.06 -6.34
CA THR A 37 -10.21 -2.35 -5.10
C THR A 37 -9.01 -2.40 -4.15
N LEU A 38 -8.32 -3.54 -4.06
CA LEU A 38 -7.07 -3.65 -3.29
C LEU A 38 -5.96 -2.76 -3.87
N GLU A 39 -5.83 -2.68 -5.20
CA GLU A 39 -4.88 -1.78 -5.85
C GLU A 39 -5.12 -0.32 -5.46
N VAL A 40 -6.38 0.13 -5.45
CA VAL A 40 -6.74 1.48 -4.97
C VAL A 40 -6.35 1.69 -3.50
N GLY A 41 -6.61 0.70 -2.65
CA GLY A 41 -6.20 0.74 -1.25
C GLY A 41 -4.68 0.84 -1.08
N ILE A 42 -3.92 0.10 -1.90
CA ILE A 42 -2.45 0.10 -1.91
C ILE A 42 -1.92 1.45 -2.40
N GLU A 43 -2.51 2.03 -3.45
CA GLU A 43 -2.18 3.37 -3.93
C GLU A 43 -2.33 4.41 -2.81
N ALA A 44 -3.47 4.41 -2.13
CA ALA A 44 -3.70 5.30 -1.00
C ALA A 44 -2.71 5.05 0.16
N TRP A 45 -2.48 3.80 0.52
CA TRP A 45 -1.56 3.42 1.59
C TRP A 45 -0.13 3.93 1.32
N ASN A 46 0.36 3.69 0.10
CA ASN A 46 1.69 4.07 -0.31
C ASN A 46 1.83 5.59 -0.47
N LEU A 47 0.81 6.26 -1.00
CA LEU A 47 0.78 7.71 -1.10
C LEU A 47 0.81 8.36 0.28
N ALA A 48 0.06 7.82 1.25
CA ALA A 48 0.07 8.28 2.63
C ALA A 48 1.47 8.16 3.26
N ASN A 49 2.14 7.03 3.05
CA ASN A 49 3.49 6.79 3.56
C ASN A 49 4.56 7.64 2.88
N ASN A 50 4.33 8.08 1.65
CA ASN A 50 5.26 8.95 0.94
C ASN A 50 4.96 10.45 1.11
N LYS A 51 3.80 10.82 1.68
CA LYS A 51 3.34 12.21 1.77
C LYS A 51 4.37 13.15 2.40
N SER A 52 5.04 12.73 3.47
CA SER A 52 6.06 13.55 4.14
C SER A 52 7.31 13.82 3.29
N ASN A 53 7.61 12.95 2.32
CA ASN A 53 8.80 13.06 1.48
C ASN A 53 8.54 13.86 0.20
N LEU A 54 7.29 13.87 -0.29
CA LEU A 54 6.91 14.57 -1.52
C LEU A 54 6.81 16.09 -1.31
N GLY A 55 6.43 16.53 -0.10
CA GLY A 55 6.01 17.91 0.12
C GLY A 55 4.61 18.18 -0.46
N GLU A 56 3.98 19.27 -0.02
CA GLU A 56 2.54 19.49 -0.23
C GLU A 56 2.14 19.63 -1.72
N ASP A 57 2.92 20.37 -2.52
CA ASP A 57 2.60 20.60 -3.93
C ASP A 57 2.73 19.34 -4.77
N LEU A 58 3.79 18.56 -4.54
CA LEU A 58 4.00 17.30 -5.25
C LEU A 58 2.98 16.25 -4.81
N TYR A 59 2.68 16.16 -3.51
CA TYR A 59 1.61 15.29 -3.00
C TYR A 59 0.28 15.57 -3.70
N LYS A 60 -0.13 16.84 -3.83
CA LYS A 60 -1.36 17.20 -4.55
C LYS A 60 -1.33 16.82 -6.01
N LYS A 61 -0.17 16.90 -6.66
CA LYS A 61 -0.01 16.51 -8.05
C LYS A 61 -0.12 15.00 -8.23
N GLU A 62 0.56 14.23 -7.39
CA GLU A 62 0.49 12.76 -7.38
C GLU A 62 -0.94 12.30 -7.08
N LEU A 63 -1.57 12.84 -6.03
CA LEU A 63 -2.97 12.56 -5.69
C LEU A 63 -3.90 12.74 -6.90
N LYS A 64 -3.77 13.87 -7.61
CA LYS A 64 -4.60 14.16 -8.79
C LYS A 64 -4.36 13.22 -9.97
N ALA A 65 -3.22 12.56 -10.05
CA ALA A 65 -2.90 11.62 -11.11
C ALA A 65 -3.64 10.27 -10.96
N HIS A 66 -4.11 9.94 -9.76
CA HIS A 66 -4.88 8.73 -9.53
C HIS A 66 -6.31 8.82 -10.07
N LYS A 67 -6.83 7.70 -10.59
CA LYS A 67 -8.18 7.61 -11.17
C LYS A 67 -9.29 7.92 -10.18
N TYR A 68 -9.12 7.50 -8.92
CA TYR A 68 -10.10 7.65 -7.84
C TYR A 68 -9.58 8.61 -6.77
N ASN A 69 -8.96 9.71 -7.19
CA ASN A 69 -8.27 10.67 -6.33
C ASN A 69 -9.09 11.13 -5.11
N ASP A 70 -10.39 11.40 -5.27
CA ASP A 70 -11.27 11.83 -4.18
C ASP A 70 -11.42 10.77 -3.08
N VAL A 71 -11.49 9.48 -3.46
CA VAL A 71 -11.58 8.37 -2.49
C VAL A 71 -10.21 8.08 -1.89
N ILE A 72 -9.16 8.11 -2.71
CA ILE A 72 -7.77 7.94 -2.29
C ILE A 72 -7.37 9.00 -1.27
N GLU A 73 -7.80 10.26 -1.43
CA GLU A 73 -7.52 11.31 -0.43
C GLU A 73 -8.12 10.94 0.93
N LYS A 74 -9.35 10.46 0.97
CA LYS A 74 -10.02 10.04 2.21
C LYS A 74 -9.33 8.83 2.82
N MET A 75 -8.94 7.85 2.01
CA MET A 75 -8.17 6.69 2.45
C MET A 75 -6.80 7.10 3.01
N VAL A 76 -6.11 8.06 2.39
CA VAL A 76 -4.85 8.61 2.89
C VAL A 76 -5.02 9.24 4.26
N VAL A 77 -6.04 10.09 4.43
CA VAL A 77 -6.35 10.71 5.73
C VAL A 77 -6.65 9.64 6.77
N ASN A 78 -7.53 8.69 6.45
CA ASN A 78 -7.91 7.62 7.36
C ASN A 78 -6.70 6.76 7.77
N LYS A 79 -5.83 6.40 6.82
CA LYS A 79 -4.59 5.67 7.07
C LYS A 79 -3.70 6.44 8.03
N LEU A 80 -3.53 7.74 7.83
CA LEU A 80 -2.69 8.57 8.72
C LEU A 80 -3.31 8.74 10.11
N GLU A 81 -4.62 8.66 10.26
CA GLU A 81 -5.30 8.75 11.56
C GLU A 81 -5.22 7.44 12.36
N HIS A 82 -5.39 6.29 11.70
CA HIS A 82 -5.55 5.00 12.37
C HIS A 82 -4.32 4.10 12.30
N PHE A 83 -3.47 4.28 11.27
CA PHE A 83 -2.34 3.40 10.95
C PHE A 83 -1.04 4.19 10.72
N ALA A 84 -0.87 5.33 11.40
CA ALA A 84 0.32 6.18 11.26
C ALA A 84 1.64 5.44 11.54
N GLU A 85 1.65 4.51 12.50
CA GLU A 85 2.86 3.75 12.87
C GLU A 85 3.32 2.74 11.80
N TYR A 86 2.48 2.44 10.80
CA TYR A 86 2.75 1.44 9.76
C TYR A 86 3.20 2.10 8.46
N ASN A 87 4.49 2.41 8.37
CA ASN A 87 5.07 3.24 7.33
C ASN A 87 5.72 2.48 6.16
N ASN A 88 5.60 1.15 6.11
CA ASN A 88 6.12 0.38 4.98
C ASN A 88 5.26 0.58 3.74
N ILE A 89 5.92 0.56 2.59
CA ILE A 89 5.28 0.54 1.27
C ILE A 89 4.86 -0.89 0.96
N ILE A 90 3.64 -1.07 0.49
CA ILE A 90 3.14 -2.33 -0.05
C ILE A 90 3.59 -2.42 -1.51
N VAL A 91 4.31 -3.49 -1.84
CA VAL A 91 4.98 -3.63 -3.15
C VAL A 91 4.50 -4.81 -3.96
N ASP A 92 3.75 -5.72 -3.33
CA ASP A 92 3.14 -6.87 -3.97
C ASP A 92 2.01 -7.39 -3.08
N PHE A 93 1.04 -8.06 -3.69
CA PHE A 93 0.01 -8.78 -2.97
C PHE A 93 -0.39 -10.04 -3.74
N SER A 94 -0.92 -11.02 -3.03
CA SER A 94 -1.48 -12.23 -3.63
C SER A 94 -2.60 -12.75 -2.76
N THR A 95 -3.47 -13.56 -3.37
CA THR A 95 -4.49 -14.32 -2.65
C THR A 95 -4.18 -15.80 -2.80
N GLU A 96 -3.77 -16.45 -1.70
CA GLU A 96 -3.55 -17.90 -1.67
C GLU A 96 -4.59 -18.54 -0.75
N ASN A 97 -5.38 -19.48 -1.27
CA ASN A 97 -6.47 -20.14 -0.53
C ASN A 97 -7.43 -19.14 0.14
N ASP A 98 -7.84 -18.10 -0.60
CA ASP A 98 -8.72 -17.02 -0.12
C ASP A 98 -8.13 -16.17 1.03
N ILE A 99 -6.83 -16.27 1.27
CA ILE A 99 -6.11 -15.45 2.26
C ILE A 99 -5.27 -14.40 1.54
N LEU A 100 -5.56 -13.12 1.81
CA LEU A 100 -4.75 -12.01 1.33
C LEU A 100 -3.36 -12.03 2.00
N GLN A 101 -2.33 -12.12 1.17
CA GLN A 101 -0.94 -11.95 1.53
C GLN A 101 -0.43 -10.63 0.97
N VAL A 102 0.26 -9.86 1.81
CA VAL A 102 0.82 -8.57 1.43
C VAL A 102 2.32 -8.60 1.66
N LYS A 103 3.07 -8.24 0.63
CA LYS A 103 4.50 -7.99 0.73
C LYS A 103 4.73 -6.50 0.94
N SER A 104 5.35 -6.16 2.05
CA SER A 104 5.74 -4.79 2.36
C SER A 104 7.23 -4.69 2.64
N GLN A 105 7.77 -3.50 2.45
CA GLN A 105 9.16 -3.17 2.74
C GLN A 105 9.29 -1.70 3.10
N THR A 106 10.42 -1.31 3.70
CA THR A 106 10.66 0.11 3.98
C THR A 106 10.79 0.90 2.67
N LEU A 107 10.55 2.20 2.72
CA LEU A 107 10.72 3.06 1.54
C LEU A 107 12.16 3.01 1.00
N GLU A 108 13.16 2.96 1.89
CA GLU A 108 14.57 2.85 1.54
C GLU A 108 14.87 1.52 0.84
N ASP A 109 14.41 0.39 1.39
CA ASP A 109 14.58 -0.92 0.77
C ASP A 109 13.90 -0.98 -0.60
N HIS A 110 12.73 -0.36 -0.73
CA HIS A 110 12.04 -0.27 -2.00
C HIS A 110 12.86 0.48 -3.04
N PHE A 111 13.35 1.67 -2.69
CA PHE A 111 14.20 2.45 -3.57
C PHE A 111 15.47 1.69 -3.98
N ASN A 112 16.15 1.05 -3.04
CA ASN A 112 17.34 0.24 -3.30
C ASN A 112 17.04 -0.96 -4.22
N SER A 113 15.88 -1.59 -4.06
CA SER A 113 15.43 -2.69 -4.92
C SER A 113 15.20 -2.23 -6.37
N LEU A 114 14.65 -1.02 -6.57
CA LEU A 114 14.43 -0.43 -7.89
C LEU A 114 15.76 -0.10 -8.58
N LEU A 115 16.69 0.55 -7.86
CA LEU A 115 18.02 0.86 -8.39
C LEU A 115 18.78 -0.42 -8.81
N SER A 116 18.73 -1.45 -7.97
CA SER A 116 19.38 -2.74 -8.26
C SER A 116 18.82 -3.38 -9.53
N ARG A 117 17.52 -3.26 -9.80
CA ARG A 117 16.91 -3.76 -11.04
C ARG A 117 17.39 -2.95 -12.24
N MET A 118 17.44 -1.62 -12.15
CA MET A 118 17.89 -0.75 -13.25
C MET A 118 19.35 -1.02 -13.64
N ILE A 119 20.25 -1.21 -12.67
CA ILE A 119 21.68 -1.48 -12.92
C ILE A 119 21.90 -2.86 -13.56
N ASN A 120 21.06 -3.84 -13.24
CA ASN A 120 21.18 -5.21 -13.74
C ASN A 120 20.55 -5.45 -15.13
N VAL A 121 19.87 -4.46 -15.72
CA VAL A 121 19.45 -4.51 -17.13
C VAL A 121 20.69 -4.33 -18.01
N LYS A 122 21.32 -5.45 -18.41
CA LYS A 122 22.38 -5.42 -19.42
C LYS A 122 21.84 -4.75 -20.71
N PRO A 123 22.57 -3.83 -21.35
CA PRO A 123 22.15 -3.28 -22.62
C PRO A 123 22.08 -4.40 -23.66
N THR A 124 20.88 -4.69 -24.16
CA THR A 124 20.70 -5.50 -25.37
C THR A 124 21.35 -4.73 -26.51
N LYS A 125 22.53 -5.17 -26.95
CA LYS A 125 23.16 -4.67 -28.18
C LYS A 125 22.16 -4.86 -29.32
N LYS A 126 21.76 -3.75 -29.96
CA LYS A 126 21.16 -3.76 -31.29
C LYS A 126 22.20 -4.16 -32.33
#